data_AF-A0A229HN25-F1
#
_entry.id   AF-A0A229HN25-F1
#
_cell.length_a   1.000
_cell.length_b   1.000
_cell.length_c   1.000
_cell.angle_alpha   90.00
_cell.angle_beta   90.00
_cell.angle_gamma   90.00
#
_symmetry.space_group_name_H-M   'P 1'
#
loop_
_entity.id
_entity.type
_entity.pdbx_description
1 polymer ?
#
loop_
_entity_poly.entity_id
_entity_poly.type
_entity_poly.pdbx_seq_one_letter_code
_entity_poly.pdbx_strand_id
1 'polypeptide(L)'
;MRSRTNRVRSAWAGSGLSWARAPNLQPVAVRGLGGTAGAALLPALLLAQAGPAIADRYEAADASPAFRHAAAQHPHDLAEVHHPDLNDTAFLDRLDPALARPFLDGFGHALDQVMLTAGGIVALAFLILLGLKQVSLRTEPPTEPPASRAGRDLGEAVR
;
A
#
# COMPACT_ATOMS: atom_id res chain seq x y z
N MET A 1 52.94 -29.21 -8.64
CA MET A 1 52.12 -28.95 -7.43
C MET A 1 50.84 -28.24 -7.84
N ARG A 2 49.74 -28.56 -7.17
CA ARG A 2 48.33 -28.40 -7.58
C ARG A 2 47.69 -27.18 -6.89
N SER A 3 46.97 -26.32 -7.63
CA SER A 3 45.68 -25.69 -7.22
C SER A 3 45.10 -25.03 -8.50
N ARG A 4 43.92 -25.34 -9.06
CA ARG A 4 42.55 -25.45 -8.52
C ARG A 4 42.23 -24.32 -7.53
N THR A 5 41.78 -23.19 -8.06
CA THR A 5 40.57 -22.45 -7.64
C THR A 5 40.57 -21.06 -8.31
N ASN A 6 39.79 -20.88 -9.38
CA ASN A 6 38.86 -19.74 -9.51
C ASN A 6 38.02 -19.86 -10.79
N ARG A 7 37.06 -20.80 -10.79
CA ARG A 7 36.08 -20.97 -11.85
C ARG A 7 34.77 -20.32 -11.40
N VAL A 8 34.69 -18.99 -11.33
CA VAL A 8 33.40 -18.31 -11.06
C VAL A 8 33.23 -16.93 -11.71
N ARG A 9 34.04 -16.54 -12.72
CA ARG A 9 33.86 -15.21 -13.37
C ARG A 9 33.49 -15.22 -14.86
N SER A 10 33.34 -16.38 -15.50
CA SER A 10 33.06 -16.43 -16.95
C SER A 10 31.63 -16.82 -17.33
N ALA A 11 30.70 -16.96 -16.38
CA ALA A 11 29.30 -17.29 -16.70
C ALA A 11 28.47 -16.10 -17.24
N TRP A 12 29.05 -14.89 -17.33
CA TRP A 12 28.32 -13.66 -17.69
C TRP A 12 28.84 -12.95 -18.95
N ALA A 13 29.63 -13.61 -19.79
CA ALA A 13 30.17 -13.01 -21.02
C ALA A 13 29.51 -13.51 -22.33
N GLY A 14 28.32 -14.12 -22.23
CA GLY A 14 27.61 -14.70 -23.37
C GLY A 14 26.10 -14.44 -23.41
N SER A 15 25.59 -13.52 -22.59
CA SER A 15 24.19 -13.09 -22.71
C SER A 15 24.11 -11.86 -23.58
N GLY A 16 23.67 -12.04 -24.82
CA GLY A 16 23.27 -10.97 -25.74
C GLY A 16 22.04 -10.24 -25.20
N LEU A 17 22.21 -9.50 -24.10
CA LEU A 17 21.21 -8.59 -23.56
C LEU A 17 21.15 -7.33 -24.44
N SER A 18 20.53 -7.48 -25.60
CA SER A 18 20.03 -6.39 -26.46
C SER A 18 18.77 -5.79 -25.84
N TRP A 19 18.87 -5.22 -24.64
CA TRP A 19 17.73 -4.58 -23.95
C TRP A 19 17.20 -3.33 -24.68
N ALA A 20 17.87 -2.88 -25.75
CA ALA A 20 17.50 -1.70 -26.53
C ALA A 20 16.50 -1.95 -27.69
N ARG A 21 15.90 -3.14 -27.84
CA ARG A 21 14.88 -3.41 -28.88
C ARG A 21 13.71 -4.26 -28.38
N ALA A 22 12.99 -3.79 -27.36
CA ALA A 22 11.70 -4.35 -26.99
C ALA A 22 10.57 -3.37 -27.33
N PRO A 23 9.94 -3.46 -28.52
CA PRO A 23 8.82 -2.60 -28.92
C PRO A 23 7.47 -2.93 -28.23
N ASN A 24 7.46 -3.83 -27.24
CA ASN A 24 6.26 -4.25 -26.51
C ASN A 24 6.43 -4.03 -25.01
N LEU A 25 6.10 -2.82 -24.56
CA LEU A 25 5.76 -2.56 -23.15
C LEU A 25 4.61 -3.50 -22.77
N GLN A 26 4.89 -4.45 -21.89
CA GLN A 26 3.92 -5.44 -21.42
C GLN A 26 2.78 -4.70 -20.67
N PRO A 27 1.49 -4.93 -20.96
CA PRO A 27 0.34 -4.31 -20.27
C PRO A 27 0.17 -4.74 -18.79
N VAL A 28 1.22 -5.29 -18.15
CA VAL A 28 1.17 -5.95 -16.83
C VAL A 28 1.50 -5.00 -15.68
N ALA A 29 2.07 -3.82 -15.96
CA ALA A 29 2.46 -2.84 -14.93
C ALA A 29 1.29 -2.35 -14.05
N VAL A 30 0.06 -2.39 -14.56
CA VAL A 30 -1.13 -1.86 -13.88
C VAL A 30 -1.71 -2.80 -12.82
N ARG A 31 -1.47 -4.12 -12.92
CA ARG A 31 -2.12 -5.09 -12.01
C ARG A 31 -1.46 -5.16 -10.63
N GLY A 32 -0.20 -4.74 -10.51
CA GLY A 32 0.52 -4.67 -9.23
C GLY A 32 0.27 -3.39 -8.42
N LEU A 33 -0.18 -2.30 -9.08
CA LEU A 33 -0.33 -1.00 -8.44
C LEU A 33 -1.61 -0.87 -7.58
N GLY A 34 -2.65 -1.66 -7.86
CA GLY A 34 -3.97 -1.46 -7.24
C GLY A 34 -4.26 -2.27 -5.98
N GLY A 35 -3.60 -3.42 -5.77
CA GLY A 35 -4.01 -4.38 -4.72
C GLY A 35 -3.23 -4.26 -3.41
N THR A 36 -1.91 -4.44 -3.46
CA THR A 36 -1.04 -4.50 -2.28
C THR A 36 -0.53 -3.13 -1.86
N ALA A 37 -0.23 -2.25 -2.83
CA ALA A 37 0.20 -0.89 -2.54
C ALA A 37 -0.91 -0.10 -1.84
N GLY A 38 -2.16 -0.20 -2.32
CA GLY A 38 -3.31 0.44 -1.67
C GLY A 38 -3.53 -0.04 -0.24
N ALA A 39 -3.42 -1.36 0.00
CA ALA A 39 -3.57 -1.93 1.34
C ALA A 39 -2.47 -1.48 2.32
N ALA A 40 -1.25 -1.22 1.84
CA ALA A 40 -0.15 -0.74 2.68
C ALA A 40 -0.19 0.78 2.92
N LEU A 41 -0.72 1.55 1.97
CA LEU A 41 -0.76 3.01 2.06
C LEU A 41 -1.75 3.50 3.12
N LEU A 42 -2.87 2.81 3.36
CA LEU A 42 -3.84 3.23 4.38
C LEU A 42 -3.28 3.14 5.81
N PRO A 43 -2.69 2.00 6.25
CA PRO A 43 -2.04 1.94 7.56
C PRO A 43 -0.84 2.89 7.66
N ALA A 44 -0.08 3.08 6.58
CA ALA A 44 1.03 4.03 6.57
C ALA A 44 0.54 5.48 6.77
N LEU A 45 -0.55 5.86 6.11
CA LEU A 45 -1.18 7.17 6.28
C LEU A 45 -1.78 7.33 7.68
N LEU A 46 -2.44 6.28 8.20
CA LEU A 46 -2.97 6.28 9.56
C LEU A 46 -1.86 6.49 10.59
N LEU A 47 -0.76 5.76 10.49
CA LEU A 47 0.36 5.91 11.42
C LEU A 47 1.01 7.30 11.32
N ALA A 48 1.07 7.87 10.10
CA ALA A 48 1.54 9.23 9.89
C ALA A 48 0.63 10.30 10.52
N GLN A 49 -0.69 10.08 10.55
CA GLN A 49 -1.67 11.02 11.12
C GLN A 49 -1.96 10.78 12.61
N ALA A 50 -1.76 9.56 13.11
CA ALA A 50 -2.07 9.19 14.48
C ALA A 50 -1.26 10.01 15.50
N GLY A 51 0.05 10.17 15.30
CA GLY A 51 0.91 10.93 16.21
C GLY A 51 0.43 12.38 16.42
N PRO A 52 0.30 13.18 15.34
CA PRO A 52 -0.24 14.54 15.43
C PRO A 52 -1.64 14.60 16.05
N ALA A 53 -2.57 13.75 15.60
CA ALA A 53 -3.95 13.77 16.11
C ALA A 53 -4.03 13.43 17.60
N ILE A 54 -3.17 12.53 18.09
CA ILE A 54 -3.06 12.20 19.52
C ILE A 54 -2.49 13.39 20.29
N ALA A 55 -1.41 14.01 19.80
CA ALA A 55 -0.79 15.17 20.45
C ALA A 55 -1.79 16.34 20.62
N ASP A 56 -2.55 16.65 19.57
CA ASP A 56 -3.56 17.71 19.60
C ASP A 56 -4.65 17.45 20.67
N ARG A 57 -5.04 16.19 20.86
CA ARG A 57 -6.04 15.82 21.89
C ARG A 57 -5.46 15.88 23.30
N TYR A 58 -4.18 15.56 23.48
CA TYR A 58 -3.50 15.74 24.77
C TYR A 58 -3.37 17.22 25.14
N GLU A 59 -3.02 18.08 24.18
CA GLU A 59 -2.98 19.53 24.39
C GLU A 59 -4.36 20.07 24.76
N ALA A 60 -5.42 19.64 24.07
CA ALA A 60 -6.79 20.01 24.41
C ALA A 60 -7.22 19.47 25.79
N ALA A 61 -6.77 18.27 26.17
CA ALA A 61 -7.11 17.65 27.45
C ALA A 61 -6.46 18.34 28.65
N ASP A 62 -5.30 18.98 28.47
CA ASP A 62 -4.60 19.70 29.53
C ASP A 62 -5.41 20.88 30.09
N ALA A 63 -6.35 21.42 29.30
CA ALA A 63 -7.31 22.42 29.78
C ALA A 63 -8.28 21.87 30.85
N SER A 64 -8.49 20.55 30.89
CA SER A 64 -9.47 19.94 31.80
C SER A 64 -8.90 19.72 33.22
N PRO A 65 -9.65 20.11 34.28
CA PRO A 65 -9.21 19.87 35.66
C PRO A 65 -9.06 18.38 36.00
N ALA A 66 -9.89 17.52 35.42
CA ALA A 66 -9.86 16.07 35.64
C ALA A 66 -8.58 15.44 35.10
N PHE A 67 -8.13 15.85 33.89
CA PHE A 67 -6.88 15.38 33.31
C PHE A 67 -5.68 15.81 34.16
N ARG A 68 -5.62 17.08 34.58
CA ARG A 68 -4.52 17.58 35.44
C ARG A 68 -4.48 16.90 36.80
N HIS A 69 -5.63 16.56 37.36
CA HIS A 69 -5.71 15.82 38.63
C HIS A 69 -5.18 14.38 38.46
N ALA A 70 -5.66 13.66 37.45
CA ALA A 70 -5.20 12.30 37.14
C ALA A 70 -3.68 12.29 36.84
N ALA A 71 -3.21 13.25 36.05
CA ALA A 71 -1.81 13.50 35.77
C ALA A 71 -0.95 13.68 37.03
N ALA A 72 -1.44 14.48 37.99
CA ALA A 72 -0.72 14.71 39.24
C ALA A 72 -0.70 13.48 40.17
N GLN A 73 -1.74 12.65 40.11
CA GLN A 73 -1.84 11.41 40.90
C GLN A 73 -1.04 10.26 40.29
N HIS A 74 -0.93 10.24 38.97
CA HIS A 74 -0.32 9.15 38.19
C HIS A 74 0.75 9.68 37.22
N PRO A 75 1.89 10.20 37.72
CA PRO A 75 2.94 10.76 36.86
C PRO A 75 3.67 9.69 36.03
N HIS A 76 3.72 8.44 36.49
CA HIS A 76 4.31 7.33 35.73
C HIS A 76 3.48 6.99 34.49
N ASP A 77 2.16 6.92 34.66
CA ASP A 77 1.18 6.63 33.60
C ASP A 77 1.24 7.67 32.48
N LEU A 78 1.42 8.95 32.82
CA LEU A 78 1.67 10.00 31.84
C LEU A 78 2.96 9.79 31.04
N ALA A 79 4.05 9.43 31.71
CA ALA A 79 5.33 9.19 31.03
C ALA A 79 5.23 8.00 30.05
N GLU A 80 4.48 6.96 30.43
CA GLU A 80 4.23 5.78 29.62
C GLU A 80 3.38 6.10 28.38
N VAL A 81 2.41 7.01 28.49
CA VAL A 81 1.65 7.51 27.33
C VAL A 81 2.52 8.28 26.33
N HIS A 82 3.49 9.05 26.81
CA HIS A 82 4.42 9.80 25.94
C HIS A 82 5.47 8.91 25.29
N HIS A 83 5.81 7.79 25.94
CA HIS A 83 6.78 6.81 25.47
C HIS A 83 6.18 5.40 25.57
N PRO A 84 5.16 5.09 24.76
CA PRO A 84 4.46 3.82 24.89
C PRO A 84 5.39 2.67 24.54
N ASP A 85 5.38 1.62 25.36
CA ASP A 85 6.02 0.36 25.00
C ASP A 85 5.13 -0.35 23.96
N LEU A 86 5.60 -0.40 22.72
CA LEU A 86 4.87 -1.07 21.64
C LEU A 86 4.81 -2.60 21.81
N ASN A 87 5.61 -3.16 22.72
CA ASN A 87 5.70 -4.60 22.96
C ASN A 87 4.74 -5.07 24.06
N ASP A 88 4.26 -4.18 24.93
CA ASP A 88 3.26 -4.46 25.96
C ASP A 88 2.13 -3.45 25.89
N THR A 89 1.00 -3.84 25.30
CA THR A 89 -0.19 -2.97 25.16
C THR A 89 -1.12 -3.04 26.37
N ALA A 90 -0.81 -3.85 27.38
CA ALA A 90 -1.64 -3.95 28.58
C ALA A 90 -1.60 -2.69 29.45
N PHE A 91 -0.68 -1.75 29.18
CA PHE A 91 -0.65 -0.46 29.88
C PHE A 91 -1.94 0.33 29.69
N LEU A 92 -2.57 0.24 28.51
CA LEU A 92 -3.82 0.95 28.21
C LEU A 92 -4.98 0.50 29.11
N ASP A 93 -5.02 -0.77 29.52
CA ASP A 93 -6.06 -1.30 30.40
C ASP A 93 -5.89 -0.86 31.86
N ARG A 94 -4.66 -0.50 32.25
CA ARG A 94 -4.32 -0.08 33.62
C ARG A 94 -4.30 1.44 33.78
N LEU A 95 -4.29 2.16 32.66
CA LEU A 95 -4.21 3.60 32.62
C LEU A 95 -5.47 4.25 33.19
N ASP A 96 -5.30 5.36 33.91
CA ASP A 96 -6.44 6.14 34.36
C ASP A 96 -7.33 6.54 33.16
N PRO A 97 -8.67 6.35 33.23
CA PRO A 97 -9.56 6.68 32.13
C PRO A 97 -9.46 8.14 31.64
N ALA A 98 -9.11 9.08 32.51
CA ALA A 98 -8.90 10.47 32.14
C ALA A 98 -7.65 10.67 31.26
N LEU A 99 -6.62 9.84 31.45
CA LEU A 99 -5.39 9.84 30.65
C LEU A 99 -5.54 9.01 29.37
N ALA A 100 -6.39 7.98 29.37
CA ALA A 100 -6.64 7.12 28.21
C ALA A 100 -7.56 7.76 27.16
N ARG A 101 -8.55 8.56 27.58
CA ARG A 101 -9.51 9.18 26.67
C ARG A 101 -8.87 9.98 25.53
N PRO A 102 -7.92 10.90 25.78
CA PRO A 102 -7.31 11.71 24.71
C PRO A 102 -6.59 10.86 23.66
N PHE A 103 -5.96 9.76 24.06
CA PHE A 103 -5.33 8.81 23.13
C PHE A 103 -6.37 8.16 22.20
N LEU A 104 -7.44 7.60 22.77
CA LEU A 104 -8.51 6.94 22.01
C LEU A 104 -9.20 7.92 21.07
N ASP A 105 -9.49 9.12 21.57
CA ASP A 105 -10.11 10.21 20.83
C ASP A 105 -9.22 10.71 19.67
N GLY A 106 -7.91 10.80 19.89
CA GLY A 106 -6.93 11.19 18.87
C GLY A 106 -6.77 10.13 17.79
N PHE A 107 -6.66 8.86 18.19
CA PHE A 107 -6.60 7.74 17.25
C PHE A 107 -7.89 7.62 16.41
N GLY A 108 -9.06 7.77 17.04
CA GLY A 108 -10.36 7.81 16.33
C GLY A 108 -10.43 8.95 15.32
N HIS A 109 -9.93 10.14 15.67
CA HIS A 109 -9.87 11.26 14.74
C HIS A 109 -8.99 11.00 13.52
N ALA A 110 -7.82 10.38 13.74
CA ALA A 110 -6.93 10.00 12.64
C ALA A 110 -7.61 8.96 11.71
N LEU A 111 -8.35 8.00 12.28
CA LEU A 111 -9.14 7.04 11.49
C LEU A 111 -10.18 7.75 10.61
N ASP A 112 -10.93 8.70 11.16
CA ASP A 112 -11.92 9.47 10.41
C ASP A 112 -11.27 10.22 9.24
N GLN A 113 -10.16 10.92 9.49
CA GLN A 113 -9.41 11.65 8.45
C GLN A 113 -8.91 10.71 7.34
N VAL A 114 -8.41 9.53 7.69
CA VAL A 114 -7.93 8.54 6.72
C VAL A 114 -9.10 7.98 5.90
N MET A 115 -10.23 7.64 6.53
CA MET A 115 -11.41 7.16 5.83
C MET A 115 -11.97 8.20 4.86
N LEU A 116 -12.01 9.47 5.26
CA LEU A 116 -12.40 10.59 4.39
C LEU A 116 -11.44 10.75 3.21
N THR A 117 -10.13 10.69 3.46
CA THR A 117 -9.11 10.79 2.41
C THR A 117 -9.20 9.64 1.42
N ALA A 118 -9.34 8.41 1.92
CA ALA A 118 -9.51 7.20 1.12
C ALA A 118 -10.78 7.26 0.26
N GLY A 119 -11.91 7.65 0.86
CA GLY A 119 -13.17 7.88 0.16
C GLY A 119 -13.05 8.94 -0.93
N GLY A 120 -12.33 10.05 -0.65
CA GLY A 120 -12.03 11.10 -1.62
C GLY A 120 -11.23 10.60 -2.82
N ILE A 121 -10.20 9.77 -2.59
CA ILE A 121 -9.40 9.16 -3.66
C ILE A 121 -10.26 8.24 -4.53
N VAL A 122 -11.10 7.40 -3.92
CA VAL A 122 -12.01 6.49 -4.65
C VAL A 122 -13.05 7.27 -5.46
N ALA A 123 -13.65 8.30 -4.85
CA ALA A 123 -14.60 9.17 -5.54
C ALA A 123 -13.94 9.89 -6.72
N LEU A 124 -12.71 10.40 -6.55
CA LEU A 124 -11.96 11.04 -7.62
C LEU A 124 -11.63 10.06 -8.76
N ALA A 125 -11.17 8.86 -8.43
CA ALA A 125 -10.91 7.80 -9.42
C ALA A 125 -12.19 7.43 -10.19
N PHE A 126 -13.33 7.37 -9.50
CA PHE A 126 -14.64 7.14 -10.13
C PHE A 126 -15.03 8.27 -11.09
N LEU A 127 -14.85 9.54 -10.69
CA LEU A 127 -15.12 10.70 -11.55
C LEU A 127 -14.24 10.70 -12.81
N ILE A 128 -12.96 10.34 -12.67
CA ILE A 128 -12.04 10.18 -13.82
C ILE A 128 -12.54 9.06 -14.75
N LEU A 129 -13.02 7.95 -14.19
CA LEU A 129 -13.55 6.83 -14.97
C LEU A 129 -14.81 7.21 -15.76
N LEU A 130 -15.68 8.06 -15.22
CA LEU A 130 -16.83 8.59 -15.96
C LEU A 130 -16.41 9.42 -17.18
N GLY A 131 -15.26 10.09 -17.13
CA GLY A 131 -14.72 10.90 -18.22
C GLY A 131 -13.96 10.10 -19.30
N LEU A 132 -13.64 8.83 -19.05
CA LEU A 132 -12.94 7.98 -20.01
C LEU A 132 -13.88 7.57 -21.16
N LYS A 133 -13.71 8.22 -22.32
CA LYS A 133 -14.36 7.80 -23.57
C LYS A 133 -13.97 6.35 -23.87
N GLN A 134 -14.97 5.48 -23.96
CA GLN A 134 -14.79 4.06 -24.24
C GLN A 134 -13.98 3.91 -25.54
N VAL A 135 -12.72 3.50 -25.42
CA VAL A 135 -11.95 3.00 -26.56
C VAL A 135 -12.69 1.75 -27.04
N SER A 136 -13.13 1.75 -28.29
CA SER A 136 -13.70 0.56 -28.91
C SER A 136 -12.73 -0.60 -28.70
N LEU A 137 -13.16 -1.61 -27.96
CA LEU A 137 -12.49 -2.91 -27.98
C LEU A 137 -12.43 -3.33 -29.45
N ARG A 138 -11.23 -3.64 -29.94
CA ARG A 138 -10.99 -4.03 -31.33
C ARG A 138 -12.13 -4.92 -31.83
N THR A 139 -12.85 -4.43 -32.82
CA THR A 139 -13.76 -5.21 -33.64
C THR A 139 -13.02 -6.03 -34.70
N GLU A 140 -11.70 -6.17 -34.60
CA GLU A 140 -10.95 -7.06 -35.47
C GLU A 140 -11.21 -8.50 -35.04
N PRO A 141 -11.84 -9.33 -35.90
CA PRO A 141 -11.98 -10.75 -35.63
C PRO A 141 -10.59 -11.37 -35.41
N PRO A 142 -10.46 -12.42 -34.58
CA PRO A 142 -9.21 -13.12 -34.38
C PRO A 142 -8.58 -13.40 -35.75
N THR A 143 -7.40 -12.82 -35.99
CA THR A 143 -6.66 -13.13 -37.21
C THR A 143 -6.21 -14.57 -37.07
N GLU A 144 -6.86 -15.45 -37.83
CA GLU A 144 -6.63 -16.89 -37.78
C GLU A 144 -5.13 -17.16 -37.98
N PRO A 145 -4.46 -17.89 -37.07
CA PRO A 145 -3.03 -18.13 -37.17
C PRO A 145 -2.69 -18.78 -38.51
N PRO A 146 -1.54 -18.48 -39.13
CA PRO A 146 -1.14 -19.05 -40.42
C PRO A 146 -1.12 -20.59 -40.40
N ALA A 147 -0.88 -21.20 -39.24
CA ALA A 147 -0.94 -22.65 -39.03
C ALA A 147 -2.35 -23.23 -39.22
N SER A 148 -3.39 -22.49 -38.82
CA SER A 148 -4.79 -22.91 -38.95
C SER A 148 -5.30 -22.78 -40.39
N ARG A 149 -4.78 -21.82 -41.15
CA ARG A 149 -5.10 -21.63 -42.58
C ARG A 149 -4.46 -22.72 -43.45
N ALA A 150 -3.19 -23.01 -43.21
CA ALA A 150 -2.45 -24.04 -43.94
C ALA A 150 -3.07 -25.43 -43.84
N GLY A 151 -3.67 -25.78 -42.69
CA GLY A 151 -4.35 -27.07 -42.52
C GLY A 151 -5.65 -27.20 -43.34
N ARG A 152 -6.34 -26.09 -43.62
CA ARG A 152 -7.57 -26.08 -44.43
C ARG A 152 -7.28 -26.18 -45.92
N ASP A 153 -6.24 -25.47 -46.37
CA ASP A 153 -5.81 -25.47 -47.77
C ASP A 153 -5.26 -26.86 -48.21
N LEU A 154 -4.59 -27.56 -47.29
CA LEU A 154 -4.13 -28.94 -47.52
C LEU A 154 -5.29 -29.96 -47.56
N GLY A 155 -6.40 -29.68 -46.87
CA GLY A 155 -7.59 -30.52 -46.91
C GLY A 155 -8.42 -30.35 -48.19
N GLU A 156 -8.43 -29.16 -48.78
CA GLU A 156 -9.07 -28.90 -50.07
C GLU A 156 -8.29 -29.46 -51.26
N ALA A 157 -6.96 -29.50 -51.20
CA ALA A 157 -6.12 -30.03 -52.29
C ALA A 157 -6.14 -31.56 -52.45
N VAL A 158 -6.79 -32.29 -51.54
CA VAL A 158 -6.82 -33.76 -51.50
C VAL A 158 -8.21 -34.32 -51.89
N ARG A 159 -9.19 -33.45 -52.19
CA ARG A 159 -10.49 -33.83 -52.78
C ARG A 159 -10.50 -33.63 -54.29
#